data_AF-A0A8H7N4V6-F1
#
_entry.id   AF-A0A8H7N4V6-F1
#
_cell.length_a   1.000
_cell.length_b   1.000
_cell.length_c   1.000
_cell.angle_alpha   90.00
_cell.angle_beta   90.00
_cell.angle_gamma   90.00
#
_symmetry.space_group_name_H-M   'P 1'
#
loop_
_entity.id
_entity.type
_entity.pdbx_description
1 polymer ?
#
loop_
_entity_poly.entity_id
_entity_poly.type
_entity_poly.pdbx_seq_one_letter_code
_entity_poly.pdbx_strand_id
1 'polypeptide(L)'
;MLRGQAGGEGLCRSFRALPETEVRSALLSQRLHPGRGGGSCSVARMSLSVALDAAHYQRDFSVYKTAAEATSRLPSCTANGIQSGTWWTLQGGCDGLSICEACHAGFLVPIGVAQYFERTRRSFSSPILCSLHITAPRALDLLSHFGQMIEKGLFSHFADYARLWSGVRACPGLKAQGGGTWFGYHELYMCKECYLECAVSQPLADTLPVRDLYEEDLRICQMWSPRMRRLWLETNAAGAVGSPESKAAEDRLRELGTQRFQVYNATVLQIEVMQQMQAMRRRAALHKGVQSTVYAGANSFAMAAGASDGYMYGNSSLGWHGTRNGLIGAQLGMESRAELAQLSGGDETAEILRLQAIWSQVE
;
A
#
# COMPACT_ATOMS: atom_id res chain seq x y z
N MET A 1 27.44 14.70 46.59
CA MET A 1 26.38 14.32 47.56
C MET A 1 25.13 13.98 46.77
N LEU A 2 24.56 12.82 47.09
CA LEU A 2 23.57 12.06 46.32
C LEU A 2 22.11 12.49 46.56
N ARG A 3 21.25 12.00 45.63
CA ARG A 3 19.80 11.73 45.67
C ARG A 3 18.87 12.81 45.07
N GLY A 4 17.91 12.50 44.20
CA GLY A 4 17.32 11.20 43.85
C GLY A 4 16.80 11.11 42.41
N GLN A 5 17.30 10.11 41.68
CA GLN A 5 16.61 9.42 40.60
C GLN A 5 15.88 8.22 41.22
N ALA A 6 14.56 8.16 41.12
CA ALA A 6 13.76 6.95 41.28
C ALA A 6 12.36 7.24 40.71
N GLY A 7 12.08 6.74 39.51
CA GLY A 7 10.77 6.90 38.87
C GLY A 7 10.59 6.11 37.56
N GLY A 8 11.68 5.74 36.89
CA GLY A 8 11.61 5.01 35.61
C GLY A 8 11.69 3.48 35.69
N GLU A 9 12.17 2.90 36.80
CA GLU A 9 12.47 1.45 36.86
C GLU A 9 11.28 0.56 37.29
N GLY A 10 10.18 1.14 37.77
CA GLY A 10 9.01 0.39 38.27
C GLY A 10 8.10 -0.17 37.18
N LEU A 11 8.00 0.53 36.04
CA LEU A 11 7.08 0.17 34.94
C LEU A 11 7.65 -0.92 34.01
N CYS A 12 8.97 -1.01 33.83
CA CYS A 12 9.60 -2.08 33.04
C CYS A 12 9.68 -3.45 33.75
N ARG A 13 9.43 -3.52 35.06
CA ARG A 13 9.35 -4.79 35.82
C ARG A 13 7.94 -5.38 35.87
N SER A 14 6.94 -4.52 35.76
CA SER A 14 5.60 -4.84 35.26
C SER A 14 5.74 -5.27 33.77
N PHE A 15 4.76 -5.53 32.92
CA PHE A 15 4.98 -5.93 31.49
C PHE A 15 5.80 -7.20 31.16
N ARG A 16 6.69 -7.73 32.02
CA ARG A 16 7.42 -9.01 31.85
C ARG A 16 6.53 -10.26 31.77
N ALA A 17 5.20 -10.09 31.80
CA ALA A 17 4.22 -11.16 31.97
C ALA A 17 3.17 -11.24 30.84
N LEU A 18 3.41 -10.62 29.67
CA LEU A 18 2.54 -10.81 28.51
C LEU A 18 3.09 -11.95 27.64
N PRO A 19 2.47 -13.15 27.62
CA PRO A 19 2.83 -14.18 26.66
C PRO A 19 2.41 -13.74 25.24
N GLU A 20 3.27 -14.02 24.25
CA GLU A 20 3.08 -13.72 22.81
C GLU A 20 1.69 -14.08 22.25
N THR A 21 0.98 -15.00 22.91
CA THR A 21 -0.33 -15.52 22.51
C THR A 21 -1.48 -14.53 22.68
N GLU A 22 -1.45 -13.62 23.66
CA GLU A 22 -2.60 -12.74 23.93
C GLU A 22 -2.65 -11.52 23.01
N VAL A 23 -1.51 -10.90 22.71
CA VAL A 23 -1.42 -9.80 21.73
C VAL A 23 -1.74 -10.31 20.32
N ARG A 24 -1.23 -11.49 19.94
CA ARG A 24 -1.63 -12.16 18.68
C ARG A 24 -3.09 -12.55 18.67
N SER A 25 -3.66 -13.05 19.77
CA SER A 25 -5.07 -13.45 19.86
C SER A 25 -6.02 -12.24 19.73
N ALA A 26 -5.69 -11.11 20.38
CA ALA A 26 -6.44 -9.86 20.22
C ALA A 26 -6.39 -9.34 18.77
N LEU A 27 -5.24 -9.44 18.10
CA LEU A 27 -5.06 -9.06 16.69
C LEU A 27 -5.71 -10.06 15.70
N LEU A 28 -5.76 -11.36 16.04
CA LEU A 28 -6.35 -12.41 15.19
C LEU A 28 -7.87 -12.50 15.34
N SER A 29 -8.44 -12.22 16.51
CA SER A 29 -9.89 -12.21 16.75
C SER A 29 -10.63 -11.18 15.89
N GLN A 30 -9.93 -10.16 15.39
CA GLN A 30 -10.48 -9.15 14.47
C GLN A 30 -10.59 -9.64 13.00
N ARG A 31 -10.08 -10.84 12.65
CA ARG A 31 -10.15 -11.40 11.28
C ARG A 31 -11.42 -12.20 10.98
N LEU A 32 -12.28 -12.49 11.94
CA LEU A 32 -13.46 -13.33 11.74
C LEU A 32 -14.72 -12.48 11.87
N HIS A 33 -15.15 -11.82 10.78
CA HIS A 33 -16.57 -11.59 10.42
C HIS A 33 -16.68 -10.71 9.16
N PRO A 34 -16.79 -11.29 7.95
CA PRO A 34 -17.23 -10.56 6.77
C PRO A 34 -18.74 -10.68 6.62
N GLY A 35 -19.51 -9.61 6.87
CA GLY A 35 -20.95 -9.66 6.61
C GLY A 35 -21.77 -8.43 7.02
N ARG A 36 -22.14 -7.64 6.00
CA ARG A 36 -23.29 -6.71 5.89
C ARG A 36 -23.31 -5.43 6.74
N GLY A 37 -23.16 -4.31 6.03
CA GLY A 37 -24.01 -3.11 6.19
C GLY A 37 -23.58 -2.09 7.25
N GLY A 38 -23.08 -0.94 6.78
CA GLY A 38 -23.17 0.35 7.48
C GLY A 38 -22.28 0.55 8.71
N GLY A 39 -21.10 1.14 8.51
CA GLY A 39 -20.25 1.70 9.56
C GLY A 39 -19.28 0.70 10.21
N SER A 40 -18.08 0.52 9.63
CA SER A 40 -17.03 -0.27 10.28
C SER A 40 -16.47 0.46 11.51
N CYS A 41 -17.02 0.14 12.67
CA CYS A 41 -16.45 0.44 13.97
C CYS A 41 -15.25 -0.49 14.21
N SER A 42 -14.10 -0.23 13.59
CA SER A 42 -12.96 -1.19 13.61
C SER A 42 -11.68 -0.65 14.26
N VAL A 43 -11.31 0.64 14.09
CA VAL A 43 -9.99 1.12 14.57
C VAL A 43 -10.07 2.09 15.76
N ALA A 44 -11.17 2.83 15.93
CA ALA A 44 -11.51 3.41 17.24
C ALA A 44 -11.62 2.33 18.34
N ARG A 45 -11.88 1.08 17.96
CA ARG A 45 -11.85 -0.08 18.86
C ARG A 45 -10.44 -0.53 19.21
N MET A 46 -9.43 -0.35 18.36
CA MET A 46 -8.06 -0.76 18.69
C MET A 46 -7.50 0.14 19.80
N SER A 47 -7.62 1.46 19.66
CA SER A 47 -7.18 2.38 20.71
C SER A 47 -7.93 2.11 22.01
N LEU A 48 -9.26 2.00 21.97
CA LEU A 48 -10.04 1.72 23.19
C LEU A 48 -9.82 0.34 23.79
N SER A 49 -9.53 -0.68 22.98
CA SER A 49 -9.15 -2.02 23.47
C SER A 49 -7.85 -1.93 24.26
N VAL A 50 -6.87 -1.23 23.72
CA VAL A 50 -5.56 -1.06 24.37
C VAL A 50 -5.69 -0.23 25.65
N ALA A 51 -6.54 0.80 25.66
CA ALA A 51 -6.86 1.55 26.88
C ALA A 51 -7.53 0.66 27.95
N LEU A 52 -8.39 -0.26 27.54
CA LEU A 52 -9.07 -1.20 28.44
C LEU A 52 -8.06 -2.21 29.02
N ASP A 53 -7.18 -2.76 28.19
CA ASP A 53 -6.12 -3.68 28.62
C ASP A 53 -5.16 -2.98 29.59
N ALA A 54 -4.78 -1.73 29.29
CA ALA A 54 -3.96 -0.90 30.17
C ALA A 54 -4.66 -0.63 31.51
N ALA A 55 -5.95 -0.32 31.50
CA ALA A 55 -6.75 -0.12 32.71
C ALA A 55 -6.84 -1.39 33.56
N HIS A 56 -7.02 -2.56 32.93
CA HIS A 56 -7.02 -3.86 33.60
C HIS A 56 -5.66 -4.14 34.25
N TYR A 57 -4.58 -3.92 33.50
CA TYR A 57 -3.22 -4.13 33.99
C TYR A 57 -2.85 -3.20 35.17
N GLN A 58 -3.23 -1.92 35.08
CA GLN A 58 -2.99 -0.91 36.12
C GLN A 58 -3.96 -1.04 37.30
N ARG A 59 -5.01 -1.87 37.18
CA ARG A 59 -6.13 -1.95 38.11
C ARG A 59 -6.81 -0.60 38.35
N ASP A 60 -6.85 0.23 37.31
CA ASP A 60 -7.42 1.57 37.34
C ASP A 60 -8.30 1.80 36.11
N PHE A 61 -9.62 1.68 36.32
CA PHE A 61 -10.60 1.89 35.25
C PHE A 61 -10.71 3.36 34.80
N SER A 62 -10.19 4.30 35.60
CA SER A 62 -10.18 5.72 35.23
C SER A 62 -9.35 5.98 33.98
N VAL A 63 -8.33 5.16 33.72
CA VAL A 63 -7.49 5.19 32.50
C VAL A 63 -8.35 4.96 31.26
N TYR A 64 -9.15 3.89 31.25
CA TYR A 64 -10.06 3.59 30.13
C TYR A 64 -11.14 4.66 29.98
N LYS A 65 -11.77 5.07 31.09
CA LYS A 65 -12.81 6.09 31.07
C LYS A 65 -12.31 7.39 30.47
N THR A 66 -11.14 7.86 30.90
CA THR A 66 -10.52 9.10 30.40
C THR A 66 -10.20 8.99 28.89
N ALA A 67 -9.66 7.84 28.46
CA ALA A 67 -9.38 7.58 27.05
C ALA A 67 -10.66 7.56 26.20
N ALA A 68 -11.72 6.90 26.68
CA ALA A 68 -13.03 6.84 26.01
C ALA A 68 -13.67 8.23 25.88
N GLU A 69 -13.66 9.01 26.96
CA GLU A 69 -14.18 10.38 26.94
C GLU A 69 -13.40 11.27 25.98
N ALA A 70 -12.07 11.21 26.00
CA ALA A 70 -11.22 11.99 25.10
C ALA A 70 -11.45 11.61 23.62
N THR A 71 -11.39 10.32 23.30
CA THR A 71 -11.53 9.83 21.92
C THR A 71 -12.92 10.06 21.33
N SER A 72 -13.99 10.02 22.14
CA SER A 72 -15.36 10.27 21.68
C SER A 72 -15.59 11.66 21.09
N ARG A 73 -14.71 12.63 21.42
CA ARG A 73 -14.79 14.03 20.97
C ARG A 73 -13.86 14.33 19.80
N LEU A 74 -13.07 13.35 19.35
CA LEU A 74 -12.05 13.51 18.32
C LEU A 74 -12.50 12.90 17.00
N PRO A 75 -11.98 13.38 15.85
CA PRO A 75 -12.22 12.74 14.57
C PRO A 75 -11.80 11.26 14.60
N SER A 76 -12.65 10.40 14.06
CA SER A 76 -12.38 8.96 13.97
C SER A 76 -11.10 8.68 13.16
N CYS A 77 -10.27 7.77 13.66
CA CYS A 77 -9.15 7.23 12.90
C CYS A 77 -9.70 6.26 11.84
N THR A 78 -9.62 6.64 10.55
CA THR A 78 -10.19 5.85 9.44
C THR A 78 -9.16 5.54 8.36
N ALA A 79 -9.46 4.54 7.52
CA ALA A 79 -8.65 4.16 6.37
C ALA A 79 -8.53 5.27 5.32
N ASN A 80 -9.45 6.23 5.31
CA ASN A 80 -9.45 7.37 4.38
C ASN A 80 -8.61 8.56 4.90
N GLY A 81 -8.07 8.45 6.12
CA GLY A 81 -7.33 9.53 6.77
C GLY A 81 -8.21 10.62 7.37
N ILE A 82 -7.56 11.65 7.90
CA ILE A 82 -8.17 12.80 8.57
C ILE A 82 -7.56 14.08 7.97
N GLN A 83 -8.40 15.01 7.49
CA GLN A 83 -7.94 16.23 6.81
C GLN A 83 -7.61 17.39 7.77
N SER A 84 -8.35 17.52 8.88
CA SER A 84 -8.19 18.62 9.83
C SER A 84 -8.11 18.10 11.26
N GLY A 85 -7.08 17.31 11.54
CA GLY A 85 -6.81 16.72 12.84
C GLY A 85 -5.60 17.32 13.53
N THR A 86 -5.50 17.14 14.85
CA THR A 86 -4.24 17.32 15.57
C THR A 86 -3.39 16.06 15.41
N TRP A 87 -2.11 16.27 15.10
CA TRP A 87 -1.16 15.21 14.75
C TRP A 87 0.03 15.23 15.70
N TRP A 88 0.54 14.03 15.96
CA TRP A 88 1.67 13.76 16.83
C TRP A 88 2.76 13.02 16.08
N THR A 89 4.00 13.28 16.43
CA THR A 89 5.19 12.57 15.95
C THR A 89 6.15 12.33 17.11
N LEU A 90 7.27 11.64 16.87
CA LEU A 90 8.31 11.45 17.87
C LEU A 90 8.95 12.78 18.27
N GLN A 91 9.35 12.89 19.54
CA GLN A 91 10.20 13.98 19.99
C GLN A 91 11.50 14.06 19.17
N GLY A 92 11.87 15.28 18.80
CA GLY A 92 12.99 15.54 17.89
C GLY A 92 12.61 15.40 16.41
N GLY A 93 11.31 15.28 16.11
CA GLY A 93 10.78 15.18 14.75
C GLY A 93 10.91 13.80 14.10
N CYS A 94 9.86 13.40 13.39
CA CYS A 94 9.90 12.29 12.43
C CYS A 94 8.86 12.54 11.33
N ASP A 95 9.32 12.95 10.14
CA ASP A 95 8.43 13.45 9.11
C ASP A 95 7.49 12.40 8.52
N GLY A 96 7.93 11.15 8.46
CA GLY A 96 7.10 10.05 7.99
C GLY A 96 6.12 9.50 9.02
N LEU A 97 6.26 9.84 10.30
CA LEU A 97 5.38 9.34 11.36
C LEU A 97 4.29 10.36 11.67
N SER A 98 3.03 9.95 11.53
CA SER A 98 1.87 10.78 11.82
C SER A 98 0.86 10.00 12.64
N ILE A 99 0.71 10.36 13.91
CA ILE A 99 -0.23 9.72 14.84
C ILE A 99 -1.36 10.71 15.11
N CYS A 100 -2.60 10.30 14.85
CA CYS A 100 -3.74 11.18 15.10
C CYS A 100 -3.99 11.34 16.61
N GLU A 101 -4.60 12.46 17.02
CA GLU A 101 -4.94 12.73 18.43
C GLU A 101 -5.75 11.60 19.08
N ALA A 102 -6.64 10.92 18.33
CA ALA A 102 -7.41 9.80 18.88
C ALA A 102 -6.52 8.59 19.23
N CYS A 103 -5.53 8.26 18.40
CA CYS A 103 -4.55 7.22 18.73
C CYS A 103 -3.58 7.71 19.82
N HIS A 104 -3.21 8.98 19.84
CA HIS A 104 -2.41 9.52 20.94
C HIS A 104 -3.13 9.38 22.30
N ALA A 105 -4.36 9.88 22.41
CA ALA A 105 -5.15 9.86 23.64
C ALA A 105 -5.64 8.45 24.02
N GLY A 106 -5.99 7.62 23.04
CA GLY A 106 -6.55 6.29 23.29
C GLY A 106 -5.53 5.15 23.33
N PHE A 107 -4.32 5.33 22.81
CA PHE A 107 -3.32 4.26 22.73
C PHE A 107 -2.03 4.66 23.45
N LEU A 108 -1.41 5.79 23.12
CA LEU A 108 -0.10 6.17 23.69
C LEU A 108 -0.17 6.64 25.14
N VAL A 109 -1.21 7.41 25.49
CA VAL A 109 -1.43 7.90 26.86
C VAL A 109 -1.70 6.76 27.84
N PRO A 110 -2.64 5.82 27.58
CA PRO A 110 -2.91 4.71 28.51
C PRO A 110 -1.71 3.79 28.77
N ILE A 111 -0.85 3.59 27.78
CA ILE A 111 0.36 2.77 27.90
C ILE A 111 1.51 3.52 28.61
N GLY A 112 1.38 4.85 28.79
CA GLY A 112 2.37 5.64 29.51
C GLY A 112 3.63 5.96 28.70
N VAL A 113 3.49 6.11 27.38
CA VAL A 113 4.61 6.49 26.48
C VAL A 113 4.39 7.81 25.74
N ALA A 114 3.29 8.50 26.00
CA ALA A 114 2.95 9.78 25.37
C ALA A 114 4.03 10.86 25.54
N GLN A 115 4.80 10.82 26.63
CA GLN A 115 5.91 11.72 26.91
C GLN A 115 7.05 11.68 25.89
N TYR A 116 7.10 10.69 25.00
CA TYR A 116 8.10 10.60 23.93
C TYR A 116 7.60 11.16 22.59
N PHE A 117 6.39 11.70 22.57
CA PHE A 117 5.76 12.27 21.39
C PHE A 117 5.55 13.77 21.57
N GLU A 118 5.52 14.48 20.46
CA GLU A 118 5.26 15.91 20.40
C GLU A 118 4.25 16.24 19.31
N ARG A 119 3.55 17.37 19.46
CA ARG A 119 2.59 17.84 18.45
C ARG A 119 3.30 18.32 17.21
N THR A 120 2.85 17.83 16.07
CA THR A 120 3.35 18.22 14.76
C THR A 120 2.76 19.58 14.35
N ARG A 121 3.61 20.54 13.96
CA ARG A 121 3.20 21.84 13.43
C ARG A 121 3.05 21.81 11.90
N ARG A 122 2.16 20.97 11.38
CA ARG A 122 1.93 20.86 9.93
C ARG A 122 0.50 21.21 9.57
N SER A 123 0.35 22.15 8.64
CA SER A 123 -0.89 22.35 7.91
C SER A 123 -0.93 21.37 6.74
N PHE A 124 -1.93 20.50 6.71
CA PHE A 124 -2.07 19.51 5.66
C PHE A 124 -3.26 19.87 4.76
N SER A 125 -3.02 19.96 3.45
CA SER A 125 -4.06 20.23 2.46
C SER A 125 -4.90 18.99 2.13
N SER A 126 -4.34 17.80 2.35
CA SER A 126 -4.94 16.50 2.06
C SER A 126 -5.17 15.67 3.34
N PRO A 127 -6.10 14.70 3.30
CA PRO A 127 -6.29 13.78 4.42
C PRO A 127 -5.05 12.92 4.65
N ILE A 128 -4.66 12.80 5.92
CA ILE A 128 -3.52 11.98 6.33
C ILE A 128 -4.00 10.73 7.02
N LEU A 129 -3.38 9.61 6.66
CA LEU A 129 -3.61 8.34 7.31
C LEU A 129 -2.71 8.23 8.55
N CYS A 130 -3.29 7.88 9.69
CA CYS A 130 -2.55 7.64 10.92
C CYS A 130 -1.63 6.42 10.76
N SER A 131 -0.35 6.53 11.12
CA SER A 131 0.64 5.45 11.02
C SER A 131 0.30 4.23 11.89
N LEU A 132 -0.56 4.39 12.91
CA LEU A 132 -1.06 3.30 13.75
C LEU A 132 -2.40 2.71 13.24
N HIS A 133 -2.98 3.27 12.19
CA HIS A 133 -4.17 2.67 11.57
C HIS A 133 -3.76 1.39 10.83
N ILE A 134 -4.50 0.29 10.98
CA ILE A 134 -4.11 -1.02 10.45
C ILE A 134 -3.95 -1.08 8.93
N THR A 135 -4.58 -0.16 8.20
CA THR A 135 -4.42 -0.01 6.73
C THR A 135 -3.27 0.90 6.32
N ALA A 136 -2.59 1.54 7.28
CA ALA A 136 -1.45 2.37 6.97
C ALA A 136 -0.26 1.51 6.54
N PRO A 137 0.59 2.01 5.64
CA PRO A 137 1.83 1.33 5.28
C PRO A 137 2.63 1.02 6.55
N ARG A 138 3.06 -0.24 6.70
CA ARG A 138 3.90 -0.71 7.82
C ARG A 138 3.28 -0.56 9.21
N ALA A 139 1.97 -0.37 9.32
CA ALA A 139 1.30 -0.26 10.63
C ALA A 139 1.55 -1.49 11.51
N LEU A 140 1.51 -2.69 10.93
CA LEU A 140 1.77 -3.93 11.67
C LEU A 140 3.23 -4.03 12.12
N ASP A 141 4.18 -3.56 11.32
CA ASP A 141 5.59 -3.56 11.70
C ASP A 141 5.86 -2.56 12.83
N LEU A 142 5.26 -1.37 12.74
CA LEU A 142 5.29 -0.36 13.80
C LEU A 142 4.68 -0.90 15.10
N LEU A 143 3.52 -1.54 15.04
CA LEU A 143 2.86 -2.15 16.20
C LEU A 143 3.68 -3.31 16.78
N SER A 144 4.36 -4.10 15.94
CA SER A 144 5.27 -5.15 16.39
C SER A 144 6.47 -4.58 17.17
N HIS A 145 7.11 -3.53 16.64
CA HIS A 145 8.20 -2.84 17.36
C HIS A 145 7.71 -2.13 18.62
N PHE A 146 6.45 -1.68 18.63
CA PHE A 146 5.81 -1.15 19.82
C PHE A 146 5.62 -2.24 20.89
N GLY A 147 5.21 -3.45 20.51
CA GLY A 147 5.16 -4.61 21.40
C GLY A 147 6.53 -4.95 21.99
N GLN A 148 7.56 -5.01 21.15
CA GLN A 148 8.95 -5.24 21.61
C GLN A 148 9.45 -4.16 22.57
N MET A 149 9.10 -2.90 22.31
CA MET A 149 9.41 -1.79 23.21
C MET A 149 8.79 -2.01 24.59
N ILE A 150 7.53 -2.43 24.65
CA ILE A 150 6.84 -2.72 25.91
C ILE A 150 7.51 -3.87 26.65
N GLU A 151 7.76 -5.00 25.96
CA GLU A 151 8.36 -6.20 26.55
C GLU A 151 9.77 -5.94 27.11
N LYS A 152 10.58 -5.19 26.37
CA LYS A 152 11.97 -4.89 26.73
C LYS A 152 12.09 -3.67 27.62
N GLY A 153 11.06 -2.83 27.69
CA GLY A 153 11.08 -1.59 28.43
C GLY A 153 12.00 -0.52 27.84
N LEU A 154 12.23 -0.55 26.52
CA LEU A 154 13.19 0.32 25.83
C LEU A 154 12.51 1.04 24.66
N PHE A 155 12.26 2.34 24.84
CA PHE A 155 11.61 3.20 23.82
C PHE A 155 12.37 3.27 22.50
N SER A 156 13.70 3.14 22.53
CA SER A 156 14.55 3.16 21.33
C SER A 156 14.15 2.11 20.30
N HIS A 157 13.67 0.92 20.71
CA HIS A 157 13.24 -0.11 19.75
C HIS A 157 12.13 0.37 18.82
N PHE A 158 11.15 1.11 19.34
CA PHE A 158 10.11 1.72 18.52
C PHE A 158 10.64 2.96 17.80
N ALA A 159 11.32 3.84 18.51
CA ALA A 159 11.76 5.12 17.98
C ALA A 159 12.72 5.00 16.79
N ASP A 160 13.69 4.09 16.88
CA ASP A 160 14.70 3.89 15.84
C ASP A 160 14.06 3.27 14.60
N TYR A 161 13.16 2.29 14.78
CA TYR A 161 12.40 1.73 13.67
C TYR A 161 11.52 2.79 13.00
N ALA A 162 10.77 3.57 13.78
CA ALA A 162 9.89 4.59 13.26
C ALA A 162 10.66 5.69 12.51
N ARG A 163 11.81 6.14 13.01
CA ARG A 163 12.66 7.12 12.31
C ARG A 163 13.21 6.57 11.00
N LEU A 164 13.60 5.29 10.99
CA LEU A 164 14.16 4.66 9.81
C LEU A 164 13.09 4.40 8.72
N TRP A 165 11.92 3.92 9.11
CA TRP A 165 10.94 3.32 8.19
C TRP A 165 9.68 4.15 7.93
N SER A 166 9.26 5.06 8.82
CA SER A 166 7.96 5.72 8.65
C SER A 166 7.90 6.62 7.40
N GLY A 167 9.06 7.15 6.96
CA GLY A 167 9.16 7.93 5.72
C GLY A 167 9.47 7.11 4.48
N VAL A 168 9.60 5.79 4.61
CA VAL A 168 10.02 4.90 3.51
C VAL A 168 8.79 4.42 2.77
N ARG A 169 8.67 4.83 1.51
CA ARG A 169 7.63 4.34 0.61
C ARG A 169 7.84 2.84 0.34
N ALA A 170 6.72 2.13 0.18
CA ALA A 170 6.76 0.75 -0.29
C ALA A 170 7.46 0.68 -1.66
N CYS A 171 8.21 -0.40 -1.88
CA CYS A 171 8.92 -0.65 -3.11
C CYS A 171 7.91 -0.68 -4.27
N PRO A 172 8.16 0.09 -5.35
CA PRO A 172 7.25 0.13 -6.47
C PRO A 172 7.28 -1.16 -7.31
N GLY A 173 8.29 -2.02 -7.09
CA GLY A 173 8.46 -3.28 -7.78
C GLY A 173 8.64 -3.07 -9.29
N LEU A 174 7.78 -3.74 -10.06
CA LEU A 174 7.73 -3.62 -11.53
C LEU A 174 7.03 -2.35 -12.01
N LYS A 175 6.27 -1.66 -11.15
CA LYS A 175 5.63 -0.41 -11.53
C LYS A 175 6.67 0.68 -11.52
N ALA A 176 6.78 1.44 -12.60
CA ALA A 176 7.65 2.61 -12.58
C ALA A 176 7.05 3.68 -11.65
N GLN A 177 7.90 4.31 -10.84
CA GLN A 177 7.51 5.33 -9.88
C GLN A 177 8.45 6.53 -9.99
N GLY A 178 7.85 7.72 -9.95
CA GLY A 178 8.55 8.99 -9.84
C GLY A 178 8.48 9.57 -8.43
N GLY A 179 9.30 10.60 -8.19
CA GLY A 179 9.40 11.29 -6.90
C GLY A 179 9.89 10.34 -5.79
N GLY A 180 10.90 9.54 -6.13
CA GLY A 180 11.47 8.52 -5.26
C GLY A 180 12.90 8.85 -4.85
N THR A 181 13.32 8.29 -3.72
CA THR A 181 14.73 8.31 -3.28
C THR A 181 15.39 7.00 -3.69
N TRP A 182 16.50 7.13 -4.43
CA TRP A 182 17.19 6.04 -5.07
C TRP A 182 18.63 5.87 -4.58
N PHE A 183 19.08 4.61 -4.60
CA PHE A 183 20.42 4.17 -4.23
C PHE A 183 20.94 3.20 -5.32
N GLY A 184 22.24 3.03 -5.42
CA GLY A 184 22.84 2.02 -6.31
C GLY A 184 23.81 2.61 -7.32
N TYR A 185 23.73 2.11 -8.54
CA TYR A 185 24.49 2.57 -9.70
C TYR A 185 23.55 3.20 -10.72
N HIS A 186 24.07 3.99 -11.67
CA HIS A 186 23.23 4.55 -12.74
C HIS A 186 22.58 3.46 -13.62
N GLU A 187 23.19 2.28 -13.69
CA GLU A 187 22.67 1.11 -14.38
C GLU A 187 21.71 0.27 -13.51
N LEU A 188 21.75 0.43 -12.19
CA LEU A 188 21.04 -0.39 -11.22
C LEU A 188 20.53 0.46 -10.05
N TYR A 189 19.26 0.87 -10.17
CA TYR A 189 18.58 1.65 -9.14
C TYR A 189 17.83 0.77 -8.13
N MET A 190 17.94 1.16 -6.87
CA MET A 190 17.30 0.56 -5.71
C MET A 190 16.45 1.62 -5.01
N CYS A 191 15.18 1.33 -4.77
CA CYS A 191 14.38 2.21 -3.92
C CYS A 191 14.88 2.15 -2.47
N LYS A 192 14.60 3.19 -1.68
CA LYS A 192 14.95 3.26 -0.27
C LYS A 192 14.56 2.02 0.55
N GLU A 193 13.38 1.44 0.31
CA GLU A 193 12.96 0.20 0.99
C GLU A 193 13.92 -0.96 0.72
N CYS A 194 14.19 -1.28 -0.56
CA CYS A 194 15.10 -2.38 -0.90
C CYS A 194 16.55 -2.10 -0.48
N TYR A 195 16.96 -0.83 -0.46
CA TYR A 195 18.26 -0.46 0.09
C TYR A 195 18.38 -0.80 1.57
N LEU A 196 17.40 -0.38 2.37
CA LEU A 196 17.37 -0.64 3.81
C LEU A 196 17.19 -2.13 4.14
N GLU A 197 16.42 -2.86 3.35
CA GLU A 197 16.19 -4.30 3.58
C GLU A 197 17.38 -5.17 3.17
N CYS A 198 18.05 -4.86 2.07
CA CYS A 198 18.95 -5.80 1.41
C CYS A 198 20.37 -5.30 1.16
N ALA A 199 20.57 -3.99 0.96
CA ALA A 199 21.90 -3.47 0.62
C ALA A 199 22.66 -2.94 1.83
N VAL A 200 22.03 -2.13 2.68
CA VAL A 200 22.72 -1.34 3.72
C VAL A 200 23.58 -2.17 4.68
N SER A 201 23.25 -3.44 4.88
CA SER A 201 24.01 -4.35 5.76
C SER A 201 25.27 -4.95 5.11
N GLN A 202 25.50 -4.69 3.83
CA GLN A 202 26.57 -5.29 3.05
C GLN A 202 27.70 -4.28 2.76
N PRO A 203 28.99 -4.68 2.75
CA PRO A 203 30.11 -3.76 2.56
C PRO A 203 30.06 -2.93 1.28
N LEU A 204 29.50 -3.48 0.19
CA LEU A 204 29.38 -2.78 -1.08
C LEU A 204 28.41 -1.58 -1.03
N ALA A 205 27.49 -1.53 -0.05
CA ALA A 205 26.62 -0.37 0.10
C ALA A 205 27.40 0.92 0.36
N ASP A 206 28.56 0.82 1.00
CA ASP A 206 29.45 1.94 1.32
C ASP A 206 30.30 2.41 0.14
N THR A 207 30.15 1.82 -1.06
CA THR A 207 30.79 2.30 -2.30
C THR A 207 29.81 2.75 -3.36
N LEU A 208 28.50 2.66 -3.11
CA LEU A 208 27.49 3.04 -4.10
C LEU A 208 27.65 4.51 -4.52
N PRO A 209 27.73 4.81 -5.83
CA PRO A 209 27.87 6.18 -6.34
C PRO A 209 26.56 6.97 -6.22
N VAL A 210 25.41 6.31 -6.39
CA VAL A 210 24.10 6.92 -6.20
C VAL A 210 23.66 6.65 -4.76
N ARG A 211 23.50 7.72 -3.98
CA ARG A 211 22.99 7.67 -2.61
C ARG A 211 22.01 8.78 -2.34
N ASP A 212 20.88 8.41 -1.76
CA ASP A 212 19.83 9.34 -1.35
C ASP A 212 19.41 10.31 -2.48
N LEU A 213 19.50 9.84 -3.72
CA LEU A 213 19.21 10.66 -4.90
C LEU A 213 17.71 10.75 -5.09
N TYR A 214 17.16 11.95 -4.97
CA TYR A 214 15.76 12.21 -5.31
C TYR A 214 15.62 12.41 -6.82
N GLU A 215 14.80 11.57 -7.47
CA GLU A 215 14.44 11.73 -8.88
C GLU A 215 12.92 11.79 -9.06
N GLU A 216 12.45 12.75 -9.85
CA GLU A 216 11.05 12.86 -10.28
C GLU A 216 10.72 11.88 -11.41
N ASP A 217 11.72 11.47 -12.19
CA ASP A 217 11.57 10.55 -13.31
C ASP A 217 11.02 9.19 -12.89
N LEU A 218 10.24 8.58 -13.79
CA LEU A 218 9.73 7.23 -13.60
C LEU A 218 10.87 6.21 -13.66
N ARG A 219 11.09 5.52 -12.54
CA ARG A 219 12.10 4.47 -12.40
C ARG A 219 11.50 3.22 -11.77
N ILE A 220 12.05 2.05 -12.10
CA ILE A 220 11.73 0.79 -11.43
C ILE A 220 12.77 0.47 -10.36
N CYS A 221 12.36 -0.25 -9.32
CA CYS A 221 13.31 -0.84 -8.39
C CYS A 221 13.86 -2.15 -8.95
N GLN A 222 15.14 -2.18 -9.30
CA GLN A 222 15.75 -3.40 -9.83
C GLN A 222 15.98 -4.45 -8.74
N MET A 223 16.17 -4.01 -7.50
CA MET A 223 16.38 -4.87 -6.33
C MET A 223 15.09 -5.40 -5.71
N TRP A 224 13.94 -5.17 -6.34
CA TRP A 224 12.72 -5.92 -6.02
C TRP A 224 12.83 -7.39 -6.43
N SER A 225 13.57 -7.69 -7.50
CA SER A 225 13.74 -9.05 -8.01
C SER A 225 14.55 -9.92 -7.03
N PRO A 226 14.06 -11.11 -6.64
CA PRO A 226 14.83 -12.06 -5.85
C PRO A 226 16.15 -12.46 -6.51
N ARG A 227 16.19 -12.58 -7.84
CA ARG A 227 17.41 -12.88 -8.60
C ARG A 227 18.43 -11.76 -8.48
N MET A 228 18.02 -10.50 -8.60
CA MET A 228 18.92 -9.35 -8.43
C MET A 228 19.44 -9.25 -7.00
N ARG A 229 18.59 -9.54 -5.99
CA ARG A 229 19.03 -9.62 -4.58
C ARG A 229 20.07 -10.71 -4.37
N ARG A 230 19.90 -11.89 -4.98
CA ARG A 230 20.90 -12.96 -4.92
C ARG A 230 22.22 -12.54 -5.57
N LEU A 231 22.17 -11.95 -6.76
CA LEU A 231 23.37 -11.46 -7.45
C LEU A 231 24.10 -10.39 -6.63
N TRP A 232 23.38 -9.48 -5.98
CA TRP A 232 23.97 -8.51 -5.06
C TRP A 232 24.74 -9.17 -3.91
N LEU A 233 24.18 -10.22 -3.31
CA LEU A 233 24.87 -10.99 -2.25
C LEU A 233 26.09 -11.74 -2.79
N GLU A 234 25.99 -12.34 -3.98
CA GLU A 234 27.13 -12.98 -4.66
C GLU A 234 28.25 -11.98 -4.96
N THR A 235 27.92 -10.77 -5.42
CA THR A 235 28.90 -9.69 -5.63
C THR A 235 29.59 -9.30 -4.34
N ASN A 236 28.86 -9.18 -3.23
CA ASN A 236 29.46 -8.89 -1.92
C ASN A 236 30.34 -10.02 -1.40
N ALA A 237 30.13 -11.25 -1.83
CA ALA A 237 30.94 -12.41 -1.46
C ALA A 237 32.16 -12.65 -2.36
N ALA A 238 32.27 -11.94 -3.50
CA ALA A 238 33.30 -12.19 -4.51
C ALA A 238 34.72 -11.82 -4.06
N GLY A 239 34.86 -10.90 -3.09
CA GLY A 239 36.14 -10.46 -2.56
C GLY A 239 36.02 -9.26 -1.65
N ALA A 240 37.15 -8.78 -1.13
CA ALA A 240 37.18 -7.52 -0.40
C ALA A 240 36.79 -6.36 -1.34
N VAL A 241 36.05 -5.39 -0.83
CA VAL A 241 35.60 -4.22 -1.60
C VAL A 241 36.80 -3.55 -2.28
N GLY A 242 36.72 -3.38 -3.60
CA GLY A 242 37.78 -2.79 -4.41
C GLY A 242 38.86 -3.76 -4.92
N SER A 243 38.81 -5.05 -4.55
CA SER A 243 39.65 -6.09 -5.15
C SER A 243 39.30 -6.29 -6.64
N PRO A 244 40.20 -6.89 -7.45
CA PRO A 244 39.90 -7.21 -8.85
C PRO A 244 38.64 -8.09 -8.99
N GLU A 245 38.43 -9.04 -8.09
CA GLU A 245 37.29 -9.95 -8.08
C GLU A 245 35.98 -9.22 -7.72
N SER A 246 36.01 -8.35 -6.72
CA SER A 246 34.87 -7.49 -6.36
C SER A 246 34.47 -6.61 -7.54
N LYS A 247 35.45 -5.94 -8.17
CA LYS A 247 35.19 -5.06 -9.33
C LYS A 247 34.60 -5.82 -10.51
N ALA A 248 35.14 -6.99 -10.84
CA ALA A 248 34.61 -7.83 -11.91
C ALA A 248 33.16 -8.28 -11.62
N ALA A 249 32.85 -8.61 -10.35
CA ALA A 249 31.50 -8.98 -9.95
C ALA A 249 30.53 -7.78 -9.94
N GLU A 250 31.00 -6.59 -9.57
CA GLU A 250 30.25 -5.33 -9.63
C GLU A 250 29.93 -4.95 -11.08
N ASP A 251 30.90 -5.03 -11.98
CA ASP A 251 30.71 -4.72 -13.40
C ASP A 251 29.70 -5.68 -14.04
N ARG A 252 29.78 -6.97 -13.71
CA ARG A 252 28.80 -7.97 -14.14
C ARG A 252 27.40 -7.67 -13.62
N LEU A 253 27.27 -7.24 -12.37
CA LEU A 253 25.98 -6.86 -11.79
C LEU A 253 25.38 -5.64 -12.52
N ARG A 254 26.19 -4.64 -12.84
CA ARG A 254 25.78 -3.43 -13.58
C ARG A 254 25.38 -3.74 -15.01
N GLU A 255 26.10 -4.64 -15.68
CA GLU A 255 25.75 -5.13 -17.02
C GLU A 255 24.39 -5.84 -17.01
N LEU A 256 24.16 -6.72 -16.04
CA LEU A 256 22.88 -7.40 -15.87
C LEU A 256 21.74 -6.42 -15.52
N GLY A 257 22.01 -5.39 -14.71
CA GLY A 257 21.05 -4.31 -14.44
C GLY A 257 20.65 -3.57 -15.72
N THR A 258 21.64 -3.24 -16.56
CA THR A 258 21.42 -2.62 -17.88
C THR A 258 20.57 -3.51 -18.77
N GLN A 259 20.96 -4.78 -18.92
CA GLN A 259 20.22 -5.76 -19.74
C GLN A 259 18.78 -5.90 -19.25
N ARG A 260 18.58 -6.04 -17.95
CA ARG A 260 17.25 -6.19 -17.34
C ARG A 260 16.39 -4.96 -17.60
N PHE A 261 16.93 -3.75 -17.47
CA PHE A 261 16.18 -2.53 -17.74
C PHE A 261 15.80 -2.39 -19.23
N GLN A 262 16.68 -2.78 -20.14
CA GLN A 262 16.37 -2.81 -21.59
C GLN A 262 15.23 -3.79 -21.89
N VAL A 263 15.29 -5.02 -21.35
CA VAL A 263 14.23 -6.01 -21.53
C VAL A 263 12.92 -5.53 -20.91
N TYR A 264 12.95 -4.90 -19.73
CA TYR A 264 11.78 -4.30 -19.10
C TYR A 264 11.08 -3.30 -20.05
N ASN A 265 11.83 -2.37 -20.63
CA ASN A 265 11.28 -1.37 -21.54
C ASN A 265 10.69 -1.99 -22.82
N ALA A 266 11.29 -3.08 -23.30
CA ALA A 266 10.82 -3.81 -24.48
C ALA A 266 9.62 -4.74 -24.20
N THR A 267 9.35 -5.10 -22.94
CA THR A 267 8.37 -6.14 -22.58
C THR A 267 7.29 -5.62 -21.64
N VAL A 268 7.61 -5.33 -20.37
CA VAL A 268 6.64 -5.03 -19.32
C VAL A 268 5.82 -3.79 -19.66
N LEU A 269 6.44 -2.73 -20.18
CA LEU A 269 5.71 -1.53 -20.61
C LEU A 269 4.72 -1.84 -21.74
N GLN A 270 5.11 -2.70 -22.70
CA GLN A 270 4.23 -3.10 -23.79
C GLN A 270 3.04 -3.94 -23.27
N ILE A 271 3.31 -4.87 -22.36
CA ILE A 271 2.27 -5.68 -21.71
C ILE A 271 1.27 -4.78 -20.98
N GLU A 272 1.75 -3.79 -20.21
CA GLU A 272 0.86 -2.86 -19.49
C GLU A 272 -0.04 -2.07 -20.45
N VAL A 273 0.51 -1.55 -21.54
CA VAL A 273 -0.27 -0.84 -22.58
C VAL A 273 -1.32 -1.76 -23.19
N MET A 274 -0.95 -2.99 -23.58
CA MET A 274 -1.89 -3.96 -24.16
C MET A 274 -3.02 -4.29 -23.19
N GLN A 275 -2.71 -4.56 -21.92
CA GLN A 275 -3.71 -4.86 -20.89
C GLN A 275 -4.64 -3.67 -20.62
N GLN A 276 -4.11 -2.45 -20.59
CA GLN A 276 -4.92 -1.24 -20.44
C GLN A 276 -5.87 -1.04 -21.63
N MET A 277 -5.38 -1.24 -22.86
CA MET A 277 -6.19 -1.17 -24.07
C MET A 277 -7.30 -2.24 -24.09
N GLN A 278 -6.99 -3.48 -23.70
CA GLN A 278 -7.98 -4.55 -23.55
C GLN A 278 -9.03 -4.21 -22.49
N ALA A 279 -8.63 -3.65 -21.35
CA ALA A 279 -9.55 -3.22 -20.31
C ALA A 279 -10.47 -2.09 -20.78
N MET A 280 -9.95 -1.12 -21.54
CA MET A 280 -10.75 -0.03 -22.12
C MET A 280 -11.76 -0.55 -23.15
N ARG A 281 -11.32 -1.38 -24.10
CA ARG A 281 -12.21 -2.01 -25.10
C ARG A 281 -13.29 -2.85 -24.42
N ARG A 282 -12.95 -3.62 -23.38
CA ARG A 282 -13.93 -4.38 -22.59
C ARG A 282 -14.96 -3.48 -21.93
N ARG A 283 -14.54 -2.37 -21.32
CA ARG A 283 -15.46 -1.39 -20.71
C ARG A 283 -16.36 -0.74 -21.76
N ALA A 284 -15.83 -0.39 -22.93
CA ALA A 284 -16.62 0.18 -24.03
C ALA A 284 -17.70 -0.81 -24.51
N ALA A 285 -17.33 -2.07 -24.72
CA ALA A 285 -18.27 -3.11 -25.14
C ALA A 285 -19.37 -3.35 -24.08
N LEU A 286 -19.00 -3.40 -22.79
CA LEU A 286 -19.97 -3.50 -21.70
C LEU A 286 -20.89 -2.28 -21.62
N HIS A 287 -20.35 -1.08 -21.84
CA HIS A 287 -21.15 0.14 -21.86
C HIS A 287 -22.21 0.10 -22.97
N LYS A 288 -21.85 -0.35 -24.18
CA LYS A 288 -22.80 -0.59 -25.27
C LYS A 288 -23.86 -1.61 -24.90
N GLY A 289 -23.49 -2.67 -24.18
CA GLY A 289 -24.42 -3.68 -23.65
C GLY A 289 -25.46 -3.08 -22.69
N VAL A 290 -25.04 -2.19 -21.78
CA VAL A 290 -25.95 -1.48 -20.86
C VAL A 290 -26.87 -0.54 -21.64
N GLN A 291 -26.33 0.22 -22.60
CA GLN A 291 -27.14 1.11 -23.44
C GLN A 291 -28.18 0.32 -24.25
N SER A 292 -27.81 -0.86 -24.77
CA SER A 292 -28.75 -1.75 -25.45
C SER A 292 -29.98 -2.07 -24.58
N THR A 293 -29.77 -2.41 -23.30
CA THR A 293 -30.86 -2.70 -22.37
C THR A 293 -31.74 -1.47 -22.11
N VAL A 294 -31.14 -0.28 -21.95
CA VAL A 294 -31.89 0.97 -21.75
C VAL A 294 -32.78 1.27 -22.96
N TYR A 295 -32.24 1.19 -24.18
CA TYR A 295 -32.99 1.45 -25.40
C TYR A 295 -34.06 0.38 -25.68
N ALA A 296 -33.79 -0.89 -25.36
CA ALA A 296 -34.79 -1.95 -25.42
C ALA A 296 -35.95 -1.72 -24.42
N GLY A 297 -35.64 -1.20 -23.22
CA GLY A 297 -36.64 -0.75 -22.25
C GLY A 297 -37.48 0.40 -22.79
N ALA A 298 -36.84 1.43 -23.34
CA ALA A 298 -37.53 2.58 -23.95
C ALA A 298 -38.47 2.16 -25.10
N ASN A 299 -38.04 1.20 -25.93
CA ASN A 299 -38.90 0.59 -26.94
C ASN A 299 -40.13 -0.09 -26.31
N SER A 300 -39.93 -0.90 -25.28
CA SER A 300 -41.01 -1.62 -24.61
C SER A 300 -42.03 -0.65 -23.99
N PHE A 301 -41.57 0.44 -23.36
CA PHE A 301 -42.44 1.48 -22.82
C PHE A 301 -43.21 2.23 -23.91
N ALA A 302 -42.56 2.63 -24.99
CA ALA A 302 -43.21 3.33 -26.09
C ALA A 302 -44.27 2.45 -26.78
N MET A 303 -43.99 1.17 -26.98
CA MET A 303 -44.96 0.21 -27.52
C MET A 303 -46.16 0.01 -26.57
N ALA A 304 -45.91 -0.12 -25.26
CA ALA A 304 -46.99 -0.25 -24.27
C ALA A 304 -47.85 1.01 -24.14
N ALA A 305 -47.25 2.20 -24.32
CA ALA A 305 -47.96 3.48 -24.30
C ALA A 305 -48.69 3.79 -25.61
N GLY A 306 -48.60 2.94 -26.63
CA GLY A 306 -49.15 3.21 -27.96
C GLY A 306 -48.48 4.37 -28.70
N ALA A 307 -47.27 4.77 -28.27
CA ALA A 307 -46.51 5.88 -28.82
C ALA A 307 -45.62 5.45 -30.01
N SER A 308 -46.06 4.46 -30.79
CA SER A 308 -45.39 4.06 -32.03
C SER A 308 -46.06 4.75 -33.23
N ASP A 309 -45.28 5.00 -34.28
CA ASP A 309 -45.73 5.66 -35.51
C ASP A 309 -46.31 4.69 -36.55
N GLY A 310 -46.50 3.42 -36.17
CA GLY A 310 -47.01 2.36 -37.04
C GLY A 310 -45.99 1.76 -38.01
N TYR A 311 -44.75 2.26 -38.05
CA TYR A 311 -43.69 1.72 -38.90
C TYR A 311 -42.78 0.77 -38.12
N MET A 312 -42.26 -0.25 -38.81
CA MET A 312 -41.22 -1.13 -38.26
C MET A 312 -39.83 -0.64 -38.69
N TYR A 313 -38.92 -0.59 -37.73
CA TYR A 313 -37.53 -0.17 -37.88
C TYR A 313 -36.62 -1.38 -37.74
N GLY A 314 -35.82 -1.69 -38.76
CA GLY A 314 -34.99 -2.89 -38.71
C GLY A 314 -34.42 -3.37 -40.02
N ASN A 315 -33.80 -4.54 -39.94
CA ASN A 315 -33.37 -5.34 -41.07
C ASN A 315 -33.34 -6.83 -40.66
N SER A 316 -33.02 -7.72 -41.61
CA SER A 316 -32.96 -9.16 -41.38
C SER A 316 -31.92 -9.60 -40.34
N SER A 317 -30.89 -8.80 -40.07
CA SER A 317 -29.81 -9.13 -39.13
C SER A 317 -30.11 -8.68 -37.70
N LEU A 318 -30.84 -7.57 -37.51
CA LEU A 318 -31.17 -6.98 -36.21
C LEU A 318 -32.60 -7.27 -35.74
N GLY A 319 -33.44 -7.81 -36.62
CA GLY A 319 -34.87 -7.92 -36.42
C GLY A 319 -35.61 -6.60 -36.65
N TRP A 320 -36.94 -6.67 -36.65
CA TRP A 320 -37.83 -5.54 -36.84
C TRP A 320 -38.38 -5.06 -35.49
N HIS A 321 -38.36 -3.76 -35.26
CA HIS A 321 -38.72 -3.13 -33.99
C HIS A 321 -39.78 -2.04 -34.22
N GLY A 322 -40.76 -1.93 -33.33
CA GLY A 322 -41.84 -0.93 -33.46
C GLY A 322 -41.42 0.51 -33.16
N THR A 323 -40.18 0.75 -32.75
CA THR A 323 -39.63 2.11 -32.55
C THR A 323 -38.16 2.18 -32.95
N ARG A 324 -37.68 3.41 -33.24
CA ARG A 324 -36.26 3.69 -33.46
C ARG A 324 -35.38 3.31 -32.26
N ASN A 325 -35.91 3.42 -31.04
CA ASN A 325 -35.18 3.00 -29.83
C ASN A 325 -34.91 1.49 -29.83
N GLY A 326 -35.85 0.68 -30.31
CA GLY A 326 -35.66 -0.78 -30.42
C GLY A 326 -34.55 -1.13 -31.40
N LEU A 327 -34.49 -0.45 -32.55
CA LEU A 327 -33.41 -0.58 -33.52
C LEU A 327 -32.03 -0.21 -32.94
N ILE A 328 -31.93 0.95 -32.28
CA ILE A 328 -30.69 1.39 -31.62
C ILE A 328 -30.25 0.39 -30.55
N GLY A 329 -31.20 -0.10 -29.73
CA GLY A 329 -30.93 -1.10 -28.71
C GLY A 329 -30.41 -2.41 -29.27
N ALA A 330 -31.00 -2.89 -30.37
CA ALA A 330 -30.55 -4.11 -31.05
C ALA A 330 -29.15 -3.96 -31.67
N GLN A 331 -28.87 -2.81 -32.30
CA GLN A 331 -27.56 -2.52 -32.89
C GLN A 331 -26.46 -2.49 -31.83
N LEU A 332 -26.67 -1.74 -30.74
CA LEU A 332 -25.69 -1.65 -29.64
C LEU A 332 -25.45 -3.01 -28.97
N GLY A 333 -26.50 -3.85 -28.87
CA GLY A 333 -26.37 -5.20 -28.33
C GLY A 333 -25.55 -6.13 -29.24
N MET A 334 -25.71 -6.02 -30.57
CA MET A 334 -24.89 -6.76 -31.53
C MET A 334 -23.43 -6.30 -31.48
N GLU A 335 -23.19 -4.98 -31.50
CA GLU A 335 -21.83 -4.40 -31.42
C GLU A 335 -21.12 -4.82 -30.12
N SER A 336 -21.82 -4.76 -28.98
CA SER A 336 -21.30 -5.21 -27.68
C SER A 336 -20.82 -6.67 -27.71
N ARG A 337 -21.63 -7.57 -28.28
CA ARG A 337 -21.28 -9.00 -28.40
C ARG A 337 -20.13 -9.23 -29.37
N ALA A 338 -20.10 -8.53 -30.50
CA ALA A 338 -19.03 -8.62 -31.47
C ALA A 338 -17.68 -8.15 -30.89
N GLU A 339 -17.66 -7.02 -30.20
CA GLU A 339 -16.45 -6.50 -29.54
C GLU A 339 -15.97 -7.42 -28.42
N LEU A 340 -16.87 -7.98 -27.61
CA LEU A 340 -16.51 -8.96 -26.58
C LEU A 340 -15.94 -10.26 -27.19
N ALA A 341 -16.49 -10.70 -28.32
CA ALA A 341 -15.97 -11.87 -29.03
C ALA A 341 -14.57 -11.60 -29.60
N GLN A 342 -14.31 -10.41 -30.15
CA GLN A 342 -12.99 -10.01 -30.64
C GLN A 342 -11.94 -9.94 -29.53
N LEU A 343 -12.31 -9.47 -28.34
CA LEU A 343 -11.43 -9.49 -27.15
C LEU A 343 -11.07 -10.89 -26.67
N SER A 344 -11.83 -11.90 -27.10
CA SER A 344 -11.51 -13.31 -26.84
C SER A 344 -10.58 -13.91 -27.91
N GLY A 345 -10.17 -13.10 -28.89
CA GLY A 345 -9.21 -13.50 -29.92
C GLY A 345 -7.84 -13.81 -29.31
N GLY A 346 -7.24 -14.94 -29.72
CA GLY A 346 -6.02 -15.47 -29.13
C GLY A 346 -4.74 -14.68 -29.41
N ASP A 347 -4.72 -13.80 -30.41
CA ASP A 347 -3.50 -13.16 -30.93
C ASP A 347 -2.86 -12.17 -29.92
N GLU A 348 -3.63 -11.22 -29.39
CA GLU A 348 -3.12 -10.29 -28.37
C GLU A 348 -2.73 -11.00 -27.07
N THR A 349 -3.46 -12.07 -26.71
CA THR A 349 -3.13 -12.87 -25.53
C THR A 349 -1.83 -13.66 -25.74
N ALA A 350 -1.63 -14.21 -26.95
CA ALA A 350 -0.39 -14.90 -27.32
C ALA A 350 0.81 -13.95 -27.31
N GLU A 351 0.64 -12.72 -27.77
CA GLU A 351 1.69 -11.71 -27.74
C GLU A 351 2.06 -11.29 -26.31
N ILE A 352 1.06 -11.10 -25.42
CA ILE A 352 1.33 -10.85 -23.99
C ILE A 352 2.14 -12.02 -23.40
N LEU A 353 1.76 -13.27 -23.70
CA LEU A 353 2.49 -14.45 -23.21
C LEU A 353 3.92 -14.51 -23.76
N ARG A 354 4.14 -14.16 -25.04
CA ARG A 354 5.46 -14.08 -25.65
C ARG A 354 6.35 -13.05 -24.93
N LEU A 355 5.82 -11.85 -24.67
CA LEU A 355 6.54 -10.79 -23.97
C LEU A 355 6.85 -11.19 -22.51
N GLN A 356 5.92 -11.87 -21.84
CA GLN A 356 6.15 -12.41 -20.49
C GLN A 356 7.26 -13.46 -20.48
N ALA A 357 7.33 -14.32 -21.49
CA ALA A 357 8.41 -15.30 -21.62
C ALA A 357 9.77 -14.62 -21.79
N ILE A 358 9.86 -13.53 -22.56
CA ILE A 358 11.10 -12.75 -22.70
C ILE A 358 11.50 -12.13 -21.35
N TRP A 359 10.55 -11.52 -20.62
CA TRP A 359 10.81 -10.97 -19.29
C TRP A 359 11.31 -12.03 -18.30
N SER A 360 10.72 -13.24 -18.35
CA SER A 360 11.11 -14.33 -17.45
C SER A 360 12.55 -14.82 -17.63
N GLN A 361 13.22 -14.50 -18.74
CA GLN A 361 14.61 -14.87 -18.96
C GLN A 361 15.60 -14.02 -18.14
N VAL A 362 15.19 -12.80 -17.75
CA VAL A 362 16.00 -11.86 -16.96
C VAL A 362 15.59 -11.79 -15.48
N GLU A 363 14.50 -12.45 -15.11
CA GLU A 363 14.12 -12.77 -13.72
C GLU A 363 14.62 -14.16 -13.32
#